data_AF-A0AAU6RC51-F1
#
_entry.id   AF-A0AAU6RC51-F1
#
_cell.length_a   1.000
_cell.length_b   1.000
_cell.length_c   1.000
_cell.angle_alpha   90.00
_cell.angle_beta   90.00
_cell.angle_gamma   90.00
#
_symmetry.space_group_name_H-M   'P 1'
#
loop_
_entity.id
_entity.type
_entity.pdbx_description
1 polymer ?
#
loop_
_entity_poly.entity_id
_entity_poly.type
_entity_poly.pdbx_seq_one_letter_code
_entity_poly.pdbx_strand_id
1 'polypeptide(L)' 'MSEEIKEEKRKYGFYHHKGKNVKIVFKDGKAITGKLLFTPPYDIIIETEDGREITIFKHAVKYVHVID' A
#
# COMPACT_ATOMS: atom_id res chain seq x y z
N MET A 1 -4.27 24.34 -0.33
CA MET A 1 -3.11 23.51 -0.71
C MET A 1 -2.86 23.72 -2.18
N SER A 2 -1.70 24.24 -2.57
CA SER A 2 -1.32 24.47 -3.97
C SER A 2 -1.29 23.16 -4.76
N GLU A 3 -1.59 23.23 -6.05
CA GLU A 3 -1.67 22.08 -6.96
C GLU A 3 -0.31 21.35 -7.08
N GLU A 4 0.79 22.09 -6.95
CA GLU A 4 2.17 21.58 -6.94
C GLU A 4 2.41 20.53 -5.83
N ILE A 5 1.83 20.71 -4.64
CA ILE A 5 1.94 19.75 -3.52
C ILE A 5 1.19 18.44 -3.82
N LYS A 6 0.10 18.50 -4.60
CA LYS A 6 -0.62 17.29 -5.06
C LYS A 6 0.17 16.54 -6.11
N GLU A 7 0.93 17.24 -6.95
CA GLU A 7 1.72 16.65 -8.04
C GLU A 7 3.01 16.00 -7.54
N GLU A 8 3.73 16.61 -6.59
CA GLU A 8 4.89 15.97 -5.95
C GLU A 8 4.52 14.69 -5.18
N LYS A 9 3.37 14.68 -4.50
CA LYS A 9 2.82 13.46 -3.87
C LYS A 9 2.50 12.34 -4.87
N ARG A 10 2.30 12.67 -6.15
CA ARG A 10 2.09 11.68 -7.23
C ARG A 10 3.40 11.12 -7.78
N LYS A 11 4.55 11.68 -7.44
CA LYS A 11 5.85 11.18 -7.90
C LYS A 11 6.40 10.08 -6.99
N TYR A 12 6.03 10.08 -5.71
CA TYR A 12 6.59 9.19 -4.70
C TYR A 12 5.48 8.45 -3.92
N GLY A 13 5.72 7.17 -3.62
CA GLY A 13 4.85 6.36 -2.76
C GLY A 13 4.24 5.14 -3.45
N PHE A 14 3.82 4.17 -2.65
CA PHE A 14 3.35 2.85 -3.12
C PHE A 14 2.07 2.92 -3.98
N TYR A 15 1.35 4.05 -3.97
CA TYR A 15 0.10 4.27 -4.71
C TYR A 15 0.19 4.03 -6.22
N HIS A 16 1.38 4.20 -6.81
CA HIS A 16 1.62 4.06 -8.24
C HIS A 16 1.99 2.63 -8.66
N HIS A 17 2.16 1.73 -7.71
CA HIS A 17 2.66 0.37 -7.93
C HIS A 17 1.52 -0.66 -7.98
N LYS A 18 0.33 -0.27 -8.45
CA LYS A 18 -0.79 -1.19 -8.64
C LYS A 18 -0.35 -2.37 -9.50
N GLY A 19 -0.66 -3.58 -9.04
CA GLY A 19 -0.28 -4.83 -9.69
C GLY A 19 1.10 -5.38 -9.30
N LYS A 20 1.94 -4.61 -8.60
CA LYS A 20 3.21 -5.12 -8.03
C LYS A 20 2.97 -5.79 -6.68
N ASN A 21 3.89 -6.68 -6.30
CA ASN A 21 3.95 -7.22 -4.95
C ASN A 21 4.47 -6.17 -3.97
N VAL A 22 3.81 -6.09 -2.82
CA VAL A 22 4.17 -5.19 -1.72
C VAL A 22 4.24 -5.97 -0.42
N LYS A 23 5.19 -5.62 0.43
CA LYS A 23 5.26 -6.02 1.83
C LYS A 23 4.74 -4.87 2.68
N ILE A 24 3.68 -5.13 3.43
CA ILE A 24 3.07 -4.19 4.37
C ILE A 24 3.49 -4.61 5.77
N VAL A 25 4.14 -3.70 6.48
CA VAL A 25 4.60 -3.93 7.85
C VAL A 25 3.73 -3.16 8.81
N PHE A 26 3.18 -3.85 9.80
CA PHE A 26 2.27 -3.31 10.80
C PHE A 26 3.02 -2.70 11.98
N LYS A 27 2.32 -1.89 12.78
CA LYS A 27 2.86 -1.27 13.99
C LYS A 27 3.28 -2.28 15.07
N ASP A 28 2.67 -3.47 15.08
CA ASP A 28 3.01 -4.57 15.98
C ASP A 28 4.22 -5.40 15.51
N GLY A 29 4.84 -5.03 14.39
CA GLY A 29 6.00 -5.70 13.81
C GLY A 29 5.67 -6.90 12.92
N LYS A 30 4.39 -7.31 12.82
CA LYS A 30 3.97 -8.31 11.83
C LYS A 30 4.04 -7.74 10.43
N ALA A 31 4.05 -8.61 9.43
CA ALA A 31 4.01 -8.21 8.04
C ALA A 31 3.11 -9.12 7.22
N ILE A 32 2.55 -8.58 6.15
CA ILE A 32 1.84 -9.32 5.12
C ILE A 32 2.37 -8.93 3.75
N THR A 33 2.44 -9.90 2.85
CA THR A 33 2.85 -9.70 1.45
C THR A 33 1.67 -10.00 0.54
N GLY A 34 1.52 -9.21 -0.51
CA GLY A 34 0.54 -9.49 -1.56
C GLY A 34 0.63 -8.48 -2.70
N LYS A 35 -0.13 -8.74 -3.75
CA LYS A 35 -0.24 -7.89 -4.93
C LYS A 35 -1.13 -6.70 -4.63
N LEU A 36 -0.65 -5.49 -4.91
CA LEU A 36 -1.41 -4.27 -4.66
C LEU A 36 -2.58 -4.12 -5.66
N LEU A 37 -3.81 -4.19 -5.19
CA LEU A 37 -5.00 -4.07 -6.04
C LEU A 37 -5.52 -2.62 -6.10
N PHE A 38 -5.68 -1.99 -4.95
CA PHE A 38 -6.25 -0.65 -4.86
C PHE A 38 -5.84 0.05 -3.56
N THR A 39 -5.83 1.38 -3.58
CA THR A 39 -5.39 2.20 -2.44
C THR A 39 -6.37 3.35 -2.21
N PRO A 40 -7.51 3.09 -1.56
CA PRO A 40 -8.39 4.15 -1.08
C PRO A 40 -7.67 5.15 -0.13
N PRO A 41 -8.31 6.27 0.23
CA PRO A 41 -7.72 7.25 1.14
C PRO A 41 -7.25 6.66 2.48
N TYR A 42 -7.99 5.69 3.04
CA TYR A 42 -7.73 5.14 4.38
C TYR A 42 -7.26 3.69 4.40
N ASP A 43 -7.29 3.02 3.25
CA ASP A 43 -7.08 1.58 3.16
C ASP A 43 -6.08 1.20 2.07
N ILE A 44 -5.61 -0.03 2.15
CA ILE A 44 -4.80 -0.71 1.15
C ILE A 44 -5.45 -2.06 0.91
N ILE A 45 -5.78 -2.37 -0.34
CA ILE A 45 -6.36 -3.64 -0.72
C ILE A 45 -5.30 -4.43 -1.48
N ILE A 46 -5.00 -5.64 -0.97
CA ILE A 46 -4.05 -6.56 -1.58
C ILE A 46 -4.71 -7.90 -1.90
N GLU A 47 -4.13 -8.62 -2.84
CA GLU A 47 -4.38 -10.04 -3.10
C GLU A 47 -3.18 -10.84 -2.59
N THR A 48 -3.43 -11.81 -1.72
CA THR A 48 -2.40 -12.73 -1.20
C THR A 48 -2.07 -13.83 -2.20
N GLU A 49 -0.95 -14.53 -2.02
CA GLU A 49 -0.54 -15.64 -2.91
C GLU A 49 -1.59 -16.77 -2.98
N ASP A 50 -2.37 -16.97 -1.92
CA ASP A 50 -3.46 -17.94 -1.88
C ASP A 50 -4.81 -17.40 -2.40
N GLY A 51 -4.78 -16.25 -3.08
CA GLY A 51 -5.92 -15.68 -3.81
C GLY A 51 -6.96 -14.97 -2.92
N ARG A 52 -6.65 -14.71 -1.65
CA ARG A 52 -7.56 -13.94 -0.77
C ARG A 52 -7.32 -12.45 -0.93
N GLU A 53 -8.42 -11.71 -1.05
CA GLU A 53 -8.43 -10.26 -0.97
C GLU A 53 -8.48 -9.80 0.49
N ILE A 54 -7.58 -8.89 0.85
CA ILE A 54 -7.45 -8.37 2.22
C ILE A 54 -7.44 -6.84 2.19
N THR A 55 -8.32 -6.25 3.00
CA THR A 55 -8.37 -4.81 3.28
C THR A 55 -7.56 -4.49 4.53
N ILE A 56 -6.61 -3.57 4.39
CA ILE A 56 -5.69 -3.15 5.45
C ILE A 56 -5.89 -1.65 5.72
N PHE A 57 -6.30 -1.32 6.93
CA PHE A 57 -6.41 0.07 7.36
C PHE A 57 -5.04 0.72 7.57
N LYS A 58 -4.80 1.88 6.95
CA LYS A 58 -3.51 2.59 7.01
C LYS A 58 -3.08 2.99 8.43
N HIS A 59 -4.02 3.12 9.37
CA HIS A 59 -3.68 3.45 10.76
C HIS A 59 -2.89 2.33 11.46
N ALA A 60 -3.01 1.08 11.01
CA ALA A 60 -2.28 -0.08 11.55
C ALA A 60 -0.91 -0.27 10.88
N VAL A 61 -0.66 0.42 9.76
CA VAL A 61 0.55 0.28 8.96
C VAL A 61 1.67 1.14 9.53
N LYS A 62 2.86 0.56 9.65
CA LYS A 62 4.11 1.27 9.96
C LYS A 62 4.77 1.78 8.68
N TYR A 63 4.91 0.92 7.66
CA TYR A 63 5.39 1.28 6.33
C TYR A 63 4.99 0.24 5.27
N VAL A 64 5.16 0.61 4.01
CA VAL A 64 4.96 -0.26 2.84
C VAL A 64 6.26 -0.30 2.04
N HIS A 65 6.69 -1.50 1.65
CA HIS A 65 7.85 -1.75 0.81
C HIS A 65 7.42 -2.44 -0.48
N VAL A 66 7.74 -1.86 -1.64
CA VAL A 66 7.47 -2.48 -2.94
C VAL A 66 8.57 -3.49 -3.21
N ILE A 67 8.18 -4.72 -3.54
CA ILE A 67 9.09 -5.80 -3.91
C ILE A 67 9.18 -5.79 -5.44
N ASP A 68 10.38 -5.60 -5.98
CA ASP A 68 10.63 -5.71 -7.43
C ASP A 68 10.67 -7.17 -7.88
#